data_AF-A0A3P9N3U9-F1
#
_entry.id   AF-A0A3P9N3U9-F1
#
_cell.length_a   1.000
_cell.length_b   1.000
_cell.length_c   1.000
_cell.angle_alpha   90.00
_cell.angle_beta   90.00
_cell.angle_gamma   90.00
#
_symmetry.space_group_name_H-M   'P 1'
#
loop_
_entity.id
_entity.type
_entity.pdbx_description
1 polymer ?
#
loop_
_entity_poly.entity_id
_entity_poly.type
_entity_poly.pdbx_seq_one_letter_code
_entity_poly.pdbx_strand_id
1 'polypeptide(L)'
;MLAIRSSDEESTEIEEMDTSEPNWCWFYLAECGVWHMFEIDPSAACSVTSAQIEQCYNRNQRGVMEFYTAKYTYRLDFSVMRQINVTTGKQRPIKRSLHSATALYHLVQLGRDTYEFKEVARLYDRTMDHPIKSIQRIQNLDLWEFFCRKKTQLRKVKRTLDIEERMLFHGTGHSNIQAICTFNFDWRLTGSHGDVYGKGSYFARDAKYSSKFCHTTGKHNTTLQRHGLAPPIFANEPPYKTMFLARVLVGEYTVGHPMYCRPPSKDASFTNFYDSCVDDMANPKIYVIFDSNQIYPEYLIEFY
;
A
#
# COMPACT_ATOMS: atom_id res chain seq x y z
N MET A 1 -44.06 -28.93 -23.12
CA MET A 1 -43.19 -27.85 -23.60
C MET A 1 -42.45 -27.32 -22.38
N LEU A 2 -41.28 -27.89 -22.08
CA LEU A 2 -40.41 -27.52 -20.97
C LEU A 2 -39.40 -26.52 -21.51
N ALA A 3 -39.41 -25.30 -21.00
CA ALA A 3 -38.35 -24.32 -21.23
C ALA A 3 -37.66 -24.07 -19.89
N ILE A 4 -36.48 -24.64 -19.75
CA ILE A 4 -35.54 -24.45 -18.65
C ILE A 4 -35.04 -23.01 -18.75
N ARG A 5 -35.22 -22.21 -17.71
CA ARG A 5 -34.49 -20.95 -17.53
C ARG A 5 -33.14 -21.29 -16.90
N SER A 6 -32.06 -21.04 -17.64
CA SER A 6 -30.70 -21.10 -17.13
C SER A 6 -30.51 -20.03 -16.07
N SER A 7 -29.97 -20.44 -14.92
CA SER A 7 -29.35 -19.54 -13.96
C SER A 7 -28.06 -19.02 -14.55
N ASP A 8 -27.95 -17.70 -14.72
CA ASP A 8 -26.68 -17.05 -14.97
C ASP A 8 -25.79 -17.27 -13.74
N GLU A 9 -24.80 -18.15 -13.91
CA GLU A 9 -23.67 -18.28 -13.00
C GLU A 9 -22.82 -17.02 -13.15
N GLU A 10 -23.08 -16.03 -12.31
CA GLU A 10 -22.22 -14.87 -12.16
C GLU A 10 -20.91 -15.36 -11.53
N SER A 11 -19.91 -15.58 -12.38
CA SER A 11 -18.56 -15.97 -12.01
C SER A 11 -17.99 -14.95 -11.03
N THR A 12 -17.77 -15.36 -9.78
CA THR A 12 -16.95 -14.61 -8.82
C THR A 12 -15.49 -14.69 -9.29
N GLU A 13 -15.16 -13.94 -10.34
CA GLU A 13 -13.77 -13.68 -10.69
C GLU A 13 -13.13 -13.00 -9.48
N ILE A 14 -12.12 -13.66 -8.91
CA ILE A 14 -11.19 -13.01 -8.01
C ILE A 14 -10.62 -11.88 -8.86
N GLU A 15 -10.91 -10.61 -8.53
CA GLU A 15 -10.19 -9.49 -9.11
C GLU A 15 -8.71 -9.71 -8.79
N GLU A 16 -7.99 -10.32 -9.73
CA GLU A 16 -6.57 -10.52 -9.62
C GLU A 16 -5.96 -9.13 -9.52
N MET A 17 -5.16 -8.91 -8.47
CA MET A 17 -4.42 -7.66 -8.35
C MET A 17 -3.69 -7.45 -9.69
N ASP A 18 -4.01 -6.35 -10.36
CA ASP A 18 -3.46 -6.01 -11.66
C ASP A 18 -1.92 -5.88 -11.54
N THR A 19 -1.23 -6.97 -11.86
CA THR A 19 0.23 -7.10 -11.89
C THR A 19 0.79 -6.90 -13.30
N SER A 20 -0.05 -6.44 -14.24
CA SER A 20 0.20 -6.63 -15.68
C SER A 20 1.34 -5.79 -16.27
N GLU A 21 2.09 -5.04 -15.47
CA GLU A 21 3.35 -4.43 -15.93
C GLU A 21 4.53 -4.79 -15.02
N PRO A 22 5.52 -5.57 -15.49
CA PRO A 22 6.77 -5.74 -14.78
C PRO A 22 7.50 -4.39 -14.75
N ASN A 23 7.45 -3.72 -13.60
CA ASN A 23 8.17 -2.47 -13.39
C ASN A 23 9.67 -2.77 -13.25
N TRP A 24 10.44 -2.48 -14.30
CA TRP A 24 11.88 -2.70 -14.34
C TRP A 24 12.62 -1.49 -13.79
N CYS A 25 13.42 -1.72 -12.76
CA CYS A 25 14.25 -0.69 -12.14
C CYS A 25 15.73 -0.85 -12.50
N TRP A 26 16.40 0.30 -12.59
CA TRP A 26 17.82 0.39 -12.86
C TRP A 26 18.58 0.76 -11.59
N PHE A 27 19.74 0.14 -11.41
CA PHE A 27 20.59 0.32 -10.25
C PHE A 27 22.04 0.53 -10.66
N TYR A 28 22.81 1.25 -9.84
CA TYR A 28 24.26 1.36 -9.93
C TYR A 28 24.92 0.91 -8.63
N LEU A 29 26.09 0.30 -8.72
CA LEU A 29 26.87 -0.12 -7.55
C LEU A 29 27.67 1.08 -7.03
N ALA A 30 27.36 1.57 -5.82
CA ALA A 30 28.09 2.67 -5.20
C ALA A 30 29.44 2.23 -4.61
N GLU A 31 30.31 3.18 -4.30
CA GLU A 31 31.63 2.92 -3.70
C GLU A 31 31.54 2.22 -2.33
N CYS A 32 30.39 2.30 -1.65
CA CYS A 32 30.10 1.57 -0.42
C CYS A 32 29.77 0.08 -0.63
N GLY A 33 29.73 -0.41 -1.87
CA GLY A 33 29.39 -1.81 -2.21
C GLY A 33 27.89 -2.11 -2.22
N VAL A 34 27.04 -1.09 -2.04
CA VAL A 34 25.57 -1.22 -2.07
C VAL A 34 25.03 -0.80 -3.44
N TRP A 35 24.02 -1.53 -3.92
CA TRP A 35 23.26 -1.16 -5.11
C TRP A 35 22.30 -0.03 -4.79
N HIS A 36 22.45 1.12 -5.44
CA HIS A 36 21.52 2.23 -5.37
C HIS A 36 20.65 2.25 -6.61
N MET A 37 19.35 2.43 -6.41
CA MET A 37 18.40 2.59 -7.50
C MET A 37 18.51 3.99 -8.09
N PHE A 38 18.37 4.12 -9.41
CA PHE A 38 18.10 5.42 -10.02
C PHE A 38 16.73 5.92 -9.57
N GLU A 39 16.60 7.22 -9.35
CA GLU A 39 15.38 7.81 -8.80
C GLU A 39 14.15 7.49 -9.67
N ILE A 40 13.01 7.28 -9.03
CA ILE A 40 11.73 7.01 -9.71
C ILE A 40 11.16 8.33 -10.22
N ASP A 41 11.17 9.35 -9.36
CA ASP A 41 10.69 10.69 -9.67
C ASP A 41 11.82 11.60 -10.16
N PRO A 42 11.52 12.57 -11.03
CA PRO A 42 12.49 13.60 -11.41
C PRO A 42 12.96 14.39 -10.19
N SER A 43 14.28 14.53 -10.02
CA SER A 43 14.86 15.40 -9.01
C SER A 43 15.78 16.45 -9.63
N ALA A 44 16.04 17.52 -8.88
CA ALA A 44 17.05 18.50 -9.25
C ALA A 44 18.49 17.94 -9.16
N ALA A 45 18.68 16.77 -8.56
CA ALA A 45 20.00 16.16 -8.34
C ALA A 45 20.45 15.26 -9.50
N CYS A 46 19.50 14.68 -10.25
CA CYS A 46 19.77 13.74 -11.35
C CYS A 46 18.83 13.99 -12.53
N SER A 47 19.39 14.14 -13.73
CA SER A 47 18.60 14.45 -14.94
C SER A 47 17.84 13.26 -15.53
N VAL A 48 17.96 12.07 -14.92
CA VAL A 48 17.37 10.84 -15.44
C VAL A 48 16.73 10.04 -14.32
N THR A 49 15.58 9.45 -14.63
CA THR A 49 14.85 8.51 -13.80
C THR A 49 15.06 7.06 -14.26
N SER A 50 14.78 6.09 -13.39
CA SER A 50 14.80 4.68 -13.76
C SER A 50 13.90 4.36 -14.96
N ALA A 51 12.72 4.99 -15.06
CA ALA A 51 11.79 4.80 -16.16
C ALA A 51 12.35 5.29 -17.51
N GLN A 52 13.08 6.42 -17.51
CA GLN A 52 13.73 6.93 -18.71
C GLN A 52 14.89 6.02 -19.16
N ILE A 53 15.66 5.47 -18.22
CA ILE A 53 16.71 4.48 -18.54
C ILE A 53 16.08 3.24 -19.17
N GLU A 54 15.00 2.73 -18.60
CA GLU A 54 14.28 1.57 -19.14
C GLU A 54 13.73 1.85 -20.55
N GLN A 55 13.18 3.04 -20.80
CA GLN A 55 12.73 3.45 -22.13
C GLN A 55 13.89 3.49 -23.14
N CYS A 56 15.04 4.03 -22.77
CA CYS A 56 16.24 4.06 -23.61
C CYS A 56 16.77 2.65 -23.90
N TYR A 57 16.82 1.78 -22.89
CA TYR A 57 17.25 0.39 -23.02
C TYR A 57 16.34 -0.40 -23.97
N ASN A 58 15.02 -0.23 -23.85
CA ASN A 58 14.06 -0.91 -24.72
C ASN A 58 14.14 -0.44 -26.19
N ARG A 59 14.57 0.80 -26.43
CA ARG A 59 14.85 1.30 -27.79
C ARG A 59 16.13 0.69 -28.38
N ASN A 60 17.18 0.54 -27.56
CA ASN A 60 18.44 -0.06 -27.98
C ASN A 60 19.18 -0.67 -26.79
N GLN A 61 19.13 -2.00 -26.66
CA GLN A 61 19.76 -2.73 -25.55
C GLN A 61 21.30 -2.72 -25.60
N ARG A 62 21.88 -2.31 -26.74
CA ARG A 62 23.32 -2.09 -26.91
C ARG A 62 23.68 -0.60 -27.01
N GLY A 63 22.69 0.26 -26.76
CA GLY A 63 22.80 1.69 -26.86
C GLY A 63 23.59 2.31 -25.72
N VAL A 64 23.77 3.61 -25.86
CA VAL A 64 24.45 4.45 -24.90
C VAL A 64 23.56 5.66 -24.65
N MET A 65 23.46 6.11 -23.41
CA MET A 65 22.78 7.35 -23.07
C MET A 65 23.61 8.18 -22.09
N GLU A 66 23.41 9.49 -22.12
CA GLU A 66 24.07 10.42 -21.21
C GLU A 66 23.06 11.05 -20.26
N PHE A 67 23.50 11.31 -19.04
CA PHE A 67 22.74 12.04 -18.03
C PHE A 67 23.69 12.87 -17.17
N TYR A 68 23.15 13.85 -16.47
CA TYR A 68 23.94 14.78 -15.66
C TYR A 68 23.40 14.85 -14.23
N THR A 69 24.32 15.09 -13.31
CA THR A 69 24.01 15.54 -11.95
C THR A 69 24.52 16.97 -11.78
N ALA A 70 24.28 17.58 -10.63
CA ALA A 70 24.81 18.91 -10.32
C ALA A 70 26.34 19.04 -10.45
N LYS A 71 27.09 17.92 -10.40
CA LYS A 71 28.57 17.93 -10.41
C LYS A 71 29.21 17.26 -11.61
N TYR A 72 28.57 16.26 -12.22
CA TYR A 72 29.23 15.42 -13.22
C TYR A 72 28.28 15.01 -14.33
N THR A 73 28.84 14.81 -15.51
CA THR A 73 28.20 14.12 -16.62
C THR A 73 28.55 12.65 -16.59
N TYR A 74 27.56 11.80 -16.82
CA TYR A 74 27.70 10.36 -16.84
C TYR A 74 27.16 9.78 -18.14
N ARG A 75 27.77 8.66 -18.53
CA ARG A 75 27.35 7.84 -19.66
C ARG A 75 26.95 6.46 -19.15
N LEU A 76 25.76 5.99 -19.53
CA LEU A 76 25.33 4.61 -19.35
C LEU A 76 25.59 3.86 -20.66
N ASP A 77 26.31 2.76 -20.57
CA ASP A 77 26.61 1.87 -21.68
C ASP A 77 25.93 0.53 -21.41
N PHE A 78 24.84 0.26 -22.14
CA PHE A 78 24.02 -0.92 -21.92
C PHE A 78 24.67 -2.20 -22.45
N SER A 79 25.57 -2.09 -23.43
CA SER A 79 26.31 -3.25 -23.97
C SER A 79 27.21 -3.89 -22.92
N VAL A 80 27.87 -3.07 -22.10
CA VAL A 80 28.78 -3.54 -21.05
C VAL A 80 28.18 -3.47 -19.64
N MET A 81 26.95 -2.96 -19.52
CA MET A 81 26.26 -2.74 -18.25
C MET A 81 27.11 -1.93 -17.27
N ARG A 82 27.58 -0.75 -17.73
CA ARG A 82 28.36 0.19 -16.89
C ARG A 82 27.88 1.62 -16.98
N GLN A 83 28.00 2.32 -15.85
CA GLN A 83 28.00 3.76 -15.79
C GLN A 83 29.43 4.28 -15.77
N ILE A 84 29.70 5.33 -16.54
CA ILE A 84 31.01 5.96 -16.68
C ILE A 84 30.87 7.44 -16.35
N ASN A 85 31.68 7.95 -15.43
CA ASN A 85 31.82 9.39 -15.21
C ASN A 85 32.68 9.97 -16.34
N VAL A 86 32.11 10.85 -17.17
CA VAL A 86 32.79 11.38 -18.37
C VAL A 86 33.96 12.29 -17.98
N THR A 87 33.89 12.97 -16.84
CA THR A 87 34.93 13.88 -16.35
C THR A 87 36.12 13.12 -15.76
N THR A 88 35.87 12.07 -14.97
CA THR A 88 36.92 11.37 -14.20
C THR A 88 37.33 10.01 -14.79
N GLY A 89 36.58 9.48 -15.75
CA GLY A 89 36.77 8.15 -16.31
C GLY A 89 36.39 6.98 -15.38
N LYS A 90 36.05 7.25 -14.11
CA LYS A 90 35.62 6.22 -13.15
C LYS A 90 34.40 5.47 -13.67
N GLN A 91 34.41 4.15 -13.51
CA GLN A 91 33.33 3.27 -13.96
C GLN A 91 32.72 2.52 -12.78
N ARG A 92 31.42 2.25 -12.85
CA ARG A 92 30.71 1.39 -11.91
C ARG A 92 29.69 0.49 -12.63
N PRO A 93 29.49 -0.76 -12.16
CA PRO A 93 28.45 -1.64 -12.69
C PRO A 93 27.06 -1.04 -12.57
N ILE A 94 26.20 -1.31 -13.55
CA ILE A 94 24.76 -1.11 -13.47
C ILE A 94 24.02 -2.44 -13.65
N LYS A 95 22.79 -2.53 -13.14
CA LYS A 95 21.93 -3.69 -13.38
C LYS A 95 20.48 -3.27 -13.58
N ARG A 96 19.76 -4.10 -14.34
CA ARG A 96 18.31 -4.08 -14.51
C ARG A 96 17.72 -5.19 -13.66
N SER A 97 16.72 -4.89 -12.84
CA SER A 97 16.05 -5.88 -12.00
C SER A 97 14.58 -5.52 -11.84
N LEU A 98 13.72 -6.53 -11.66
CA LEU A 98 12.32 -6.29 -11.33
C LEU A 98 12.26 -5.52 -10.01
N HIS A 99 11.47 -4.47 -9.97
CA HIS A 99 11.29 -3.70 -8.75
C HIS A 99 10.79 -4.60 -7.60
N SER A 100 9.92 -5.57 -7.90
CA SER A 100 9.39 -6.57 -6.96
C SER A 100 10.44 -7.48 -6.32
N ALA A 101 11.61 -7.66 -6.94
CA ALA A 101 12.69 -8.47 -6.37
C ALA A 101 13.54 -7.72 -5.32
N THR A 102 13.28 -6.42 -5.10
CA THR A 102 14.10 -5.58 -4.20
C THR A 102 13.31 -4.68 -3.26
N ALA A 103 12.08 -4.28 -3.60
CA ALA A 103 11.20 -3.51 -2.74
C ALA A 103 10.03 -4.37 -2.23
N LEU A 104 9.74 -4.26 -0.93
CA LEU A 104 8.69 -5.03 -0.25
C LEU A 104 7.27 -4.62 -0.70
N TYR A 105 7.12 -3.45 -1.32
CA TYR A 105 5.87 -2.97 -1.92
C TYR A 105 6.16 -1.89 -2.98
N HIS A 106 5.17 -1.62 -3.85
CA HIS A 106 5.19 -0.53 -4.83
C HIS A 106 4.03 0.44 -4.62
N LEU A 107 4.23 1.70 -4.98
CA LEU A 107 3.19 2.71 -5.06
C LEU A 107 2.98 3.07 -6.53
N VAL A 108 1.80 2.74 -7.05
CA VAL A 108 1.40 3.05 -8.43
C VAL A 108 0.46 4.23 -8.40
N GLN A 109 0.92 5.39 -8.86
CA GLN A 109 0.07 6.57 -8.95
C GLN A 109 -1.03 6.37 -9.99
N LEU A 110 -2.28 6.58 -9.58
CA LEU A 110 -3.43 6.43 -10.46
C LEU A 110 -3.67 7.70 -11.29
N GLY A 111 -3.97 7.52 -12.59
CA GLY A 111 -4.44 8.61 -13.46
C GLY A 111 -5.84 9.09 -13.05
N ARG A 112 -6.07 10.41 -13.00
CA ARG A 112 -7.35 11.00 -12.54
C ARG A 112 -8.56 10.62 -13.42
N ASP A 113 -8.29 10.21 -14.65
CA ASP A 113 -9.27 9.80 -15.66
C ASP A 113 -9.64 8.31 -15.58
N THR A 114 -8.86 7.50 -14.86
CA THR A 114 -9.12 6.05 -14.73
C THR A 114 -10.38 5.78 -13.91
N TYR A 115 -11.03 4.65 -14.19
CA TYR A 115 -12.18 4.19 -13.40
C TYR A 115 -11.81 3.98 -11.93
N GLU A 116 -10.65 3.36 -11.69
CA GLU A 116 -10.13 3.06 -10.36
C GLU A 116 -9.95 4.33 -9.51
N PHE A 117 -9.33 5.39 -10.06
CA PHE A 117 -9.19 6.65 -9.35
C PHE A 117 -10.56 7.23 -8.99
N LYS A 118 -11.50 7.24 -9.95
CA LYS A 118 -12.83 7.83 -9.75
C LYS A 118 -13.62 7.09 -8.67
N GLU A 119 -13.46 5.78 -8.54
CA GLU A 119 -14.17 5.01 -7.52
C GLU A 119 -13.61 5.28 -6.12
N VAL A 120 -12.29 5.34 -5.96
CA VAL A 120 -11.66 5.75 -4.69
C VAL A 120 -12.03 7.19 -4.33
N ALA A 121 -11.98 8.12 -5.30
CA ALA A 121 -12.37 9.51 -5.10
C ALA A 121 -13.84 9.62 -4.70
N ARG A 122 -14.75 8.88 -5.35
CA ARG A 122 -16.17 8.84 -5.00
C ARG A 122 -16.39 8.42 -3.56
N LEU A 123 -15.67 7.41 -3.06
CA LEU A 123 -15.78 6.99 -1.65
C LEU A 123 -15.29 8.08 -0.69
N TYR A 124 -14.21 8.77 -1.03
CA TYR A 124 -13.63 9.86 -0.24
C TYR A 124 -14.57 11.08 -0.19
N ASP A 125 -15.03 11.55 -1.36
CA ASP A 125 -15.85 12.76 -1.55
C ASP A 125 -17.24 12.66 -0.91
N ARG A 126 -17.70 11.45 -0.57
CA ARG A 126 -18.97 11.26 0.17
C ARG A 126 -19.02 12.03 1.48
N THR A 127 -17.87 12.23 2.12
CA THR A 127 -17.80 12.86 3.45
C THR A 127 -16.72 13.92 3.58
N MET A 128 -15.70 13.90 2.72
CA MET A 128 -14.61 14.87 2.74
C MET A 128 -14.91 16.06 1.83
N ASP A 129 -14.48 17.23 2.28
CA ASP A 129 -14.58 18.54 1.62
C ASP A 129 -13.21 19.08 1.17
N HIS A 130 -12.14 18.35 1.47
CA HIS A 130 -10.76 18.69 1.12
C HIS A 130 -10.35 18.07 -0.23
N PRO A 131 -9.59 18.77 -1.09
CA PRO A 131 -9.25 18.26 -2.40
C PRO A 131 -8.19 17.14 -2.34
N ILE A 132 -8.40 16.09 -3.13
CA ILE A 132 -7.43 15.02 -3.35
C ILE A 132 -6.23 15.56 -4.15
N LYS A 133 -5.04 15.39 -3.58
CA LYS A 133 -3.74 15.63 -4.23
C LYS A 133 -3.42 14.47 -5.18
N SER A 134 -3.32 13.26 -4.63
CA SER A 134 -3.00 12.04 -5.38
C SER A 134 -3.65 10.81 -4.74
N ILE A 135 -3.85 9.76 -5.55
CA ILE A 135 -4.21 8.41 -5.08
C ILE A 135 -3.16 7.46 -5.64
N GLN A 136 -2.59 6.64 -4.77
CA GLN A 136 -1.59 5.64 -5.13
C GLN A 136 -2.10 4.26 -4.73
N ARG A 137 -2.13 3.32 -5.67
CA ARG A 137 -2.37 1.89 -5.39
C ARG A 137 -1.11 1.30 -4.78
N ILE A 138 -1.27 0.63 -3.65
CA ILE A 138 -0.20 -0.10 -2.99
C ILE A 138 -0.20 -1.51 -3.54
N GLN A 139 0.96 -1.98 -4.02
CA GLN A 139 1.16 -3.33 -4.50
C GLN A 139 2.18 -4.03 -3.62
N ASN A 140 1.69 -4.77 -2.62
CA ASN A 140 2.49 -5.66 -1.78
C ASN A 140 1.97 -7.09 -1.97
N LEU A 141 2.69 -7.90 -2.76
CA LEU A 141 2.27 -9.24 -3.12
C LEU A 141 2.17 -10.17 -1.90
N ASP A 142 3.11 -10.07 -0.96
CA ASP A 142 3.09 -10.90 0.25
C ASP A 142 1.86 -10.61 1.11
N LEU A 143 1.55 -9.32 1.35
CA LEU A 143 0.36 -8.92 2.10
C LEU A 143 -0.94 -9.30 1.37
N TRP A 144 -0.95 -9.19 0.04
CA TRP A 144 -2.07 -9.61 -0.78
C TRP A 144 -2.32 -11.12 -0.68
N GLU A 145 -1.26 -11.93 -0.72
CA GLU A 145 -1.35 -13.38 -0.55
C GLU A 145 -1.88 -13.76 0.83
N PHE A 146 -1.40 -13.10 1.91
CA PHE A 146 -1.94 -13.32 3.25
C PHE A 146 -3.43 -12.98 3.34
N PHE A 147 -3.84 -11.85 2.74
CA PHE A 147 -5.23 -11.44 2.68
C PHE A 147 -6.11 -12.47 1.94
N CYS A 148 -5.70 -12.89 0.74
CA CYS A 148 -6.42 -13.88 -0.05
C CYS A 148 -6.51 -15.25 0.66
N ARG A 149 -5.42 -15.67 1.30
CA ARG A 149 -5.35 -16.89 2.12
C ARG A 149 -6.32 -16.81 3.29
N LYS A 150 -6.40 -15.66 3.98
CA LYS A 150 -7.32 -15.42 5.09
C LYS A 150 -8.77 -15.45 4.63
N LYS A 151 -9.11 -14.80 3.52
CA LYS A 151 -10.45 -14.85 2.90
C LYS A 151 -10.88 -16.29 2.62
N THR A 152 -10.00 -17.08 2.01
CA THR A 152 -10.22 -18.51 1.74
C THR A 152 -10.40 -19.32 3.03
N GLN A 153 -9.61 -19.03 4.06
CA GLN A 153 -9.73 -19.68 5.37
C GLN A 153 -11.10 -19.39 6.02
N LEU A 154 -11.53 -18.12 6.05
CA LEU A 154 -12.80 -17.72 6.64
C LEU A 154 -13.99 -18.37 5.91
N ARG A 155 -13.99 -18.39 4.57
CA ARG A 155 -15.00 -19.10 3.76
C ARG A 155 -15.15 -20.57 4.17
N LYS A 156 -14.03 -21.29 4.33
CA LYS A 156 -14.03 -22.70 4.75
C LYS A 156 -14.53 -22.90 6.18
N VAL A 157 -14.07 -22.08 7.12
CA VAL A 157 -14.46 -22.18 8.54
C VAL A 157 -15.94 -21.88 8.72
N LYS A 158 -16.46 -20.88 8.02
CA LYS A 158 -17.85 -20.43 8.12
C LYS A 158 -18.82 -21.16 7.19
N ARG A 159 -18.29 -22.00 6.30
CA ARG A 159 -19.07 -22.75 5.29
C ARG A 159 -19.96 -21.82 4.45
N THR A 160 -19.39 -20.68 4.08
CA THR A 160 -20.02 -19.67 3.22
C THR A 160 -19.18 -19.47 1.97
N LEU A 161 -19.85 -19.18 0.87
CA LEU A 161 -19.19 -18.85 -0.40
C LEU A 161 -18.60 -17.44 -0.36
N ASP A 162 -19.17 -16.54 0.46
CA ASP A 162 -18.72 -15.17 0.53
C ASP A 162 -18.52 -14.66 1.96
N ILE A 163 -17.53 -13.78 2.09
CA ILE A 163 -17.16 -13.11 3.33
C ILE A 163 -17.31 -11.63 3.08
N GLU A 164 -18.12 -10.97 3.90
CA GLU A 164 -18.38 -9.54 3.75
C GLU A 164 -17.07 -8.75 3.77
N GLU A 165 -16.83 -8.04 2.67
CA GLU A 165 -15.64 -7.26 2.43
C GLU A 165 -16.03 -5.79 2.24
N ARG A 166 -15.22 -4.87 2.79
CA ARG A 166 -15.47 -3.43 2.70
C ARG A 166 -14.19 -2.67 2.44
N MET A 167 -14.31 -1.61 1.64
CA MET A 167 -13.30 -0.55 1.55
C MET A 167 -13.53 0.44 2.70
N LEU A 168 -12.56 0.58 3.61
CA LEU A 168 -12.67 1.41 4.80
C LEU A 168 -11.43 2.30 4.99
N PHE A 169 -11.63 3.50 5.51
CA PHE A 169 -10.58 4.49 5.70
C PHE A 169 -9.82 4.29 7.00
N HIS A 170 -8.51 4.51 6.98
CA HIS A 170 -7.66 4.55 8.17
C HIS A 170 -6.75 5.78 8.13
N GLY A 171 -6.94 6.70 9.05
CA GLY A 171 -6.08 7.87 9.21
C GLY A 171 -4.88 7.54 10.09
N THR A 172 -3.69 7.99 9.69
CA THR A 172 -2.47 7.78 10.47
C THR A 172 -1.46 8.90 10.19
N GLY A 173 -0.45 9.02 11.05
CA GLY A 173 0.66 9.94 10.84
C GLY A 173 1.57 9.50 9.69
N HIS A 174 2.18 10.47 9.00
CA HIS A 174 3.03 10.23 7.83
C HIS A 174 4.19 9.25 8.10
N SER A 175 4.73 9.25 9.33
CA SER A 175 5.79 8.35 9.77
C SER A 175 5.41 6.86 9.76
N ASN A 176 4.11 6.53 9.77
CA ASN A 176 3.63 5.15 9.82
C ASN A 176 3.40 4.55 8.43
N ILE A 177 3.38 5.36 7.37
CA ILE A 177 3.02 4.91 6.02
C ILE A 177 3.95 3.79 5.57
N GLN A 178 5.27 3.99 5.68
CA GLN A 178 6.24 2.99 5.27
C GLN A 178 6.01 1.66 6.01
N ALA A 179 5.83 1.71 7.32
CA ALA A 179 5.64 0.52 8.14
C ALA A 179 4.35 -0.23 7.75
N ILE A 180 3.25 0.50 7.52
CA ILE A 180 1.97 -0.10 7.13
C ILE A 180 2.04 -0.72 5.74
N CYS A 181 2.61 -0.03 4.75
CA CYS A 181 2.76 -0.59 3.40
C CYS A 181 3.67 -1.83 3.39
N THR A 182 4.64 -1.92 4.31
CA THR A 182 5.60 -3.02 4.37
C THR A 182 5.08 -4.21 5.18
N PHE A 183 4.52 -3.95 6.37
CA PHE A 183 4.25 -4.95 7.40
C PHE A 183 2.77 -5.03 7.79
N ASN A 184 1.89 -4.30 7.09
CA ASN A 184 0.47 -4.16 7.37
C ASN A 184 0.17 -3.37 8.66
N PHE A 185 -1.11 -3.22 9.01
CA PHE A 185 -1.56 -2.54 10.21
C PHE A 185 -1.28 -3.38 11.47
N ASP A 186 -0.57 -2.80 12.43
CA ASP A 186 -0.33 -3.41 13.74
C ASP A 186 -0.72 -2.45 14.86
N TRP A 187 -1.89 -2.70 15.46
CA TRP A 187 -2.40 -1.91 16.57
C TRP A 187 -1.50 -1.94 17.81
N ARG A 188 -0.64 -2.96 17.95
CA ARG A 188 0.31 -3.09 19.07
C ARG A 188 1.43 -2.05 18.98
N LEU A 189 1.70 -1.52 17.78
CA LEU A 189 2.74 -0.51 17.55
C LEU A 189 2.25 0.92 17.70
N THR A 190 0.95 1.17 17.54
CA THR A 190 0.36 2.51 17.48
C THR A 190 -0.18 3.01 18.82
N GLY A 191 -0.20 2.15 19.85
CA GLY A 191 -0.72 2.50 21.16
C GLY A 191 -2.24 2.65 21.16
N SER A 192 -2.87 2.21 22.24
CA SER A 192 -4.32 2.20 22.43
C SER A 192 -4.87 3.60 22.69
N HIS A 193 -5.03 4.42 21.65
CA HIS A 193 -5.76 5.68 21.74
C HIS A 193 -7.26 5.42 21.63
N GLY A 194 -7.87 5.06 22.76
CA GLY A 194 -9.33 4.92 22.85
C GLY A 194 -9.83 3.60 22.26
N ASP A 195 -9.37 2.48 22.81
CA ASP A 195 -9.90 1.13 22.53
C ASP A 195 -11.36 1.00 23.00
N VAL A 196 -12.29 1.77 22.46
CA VAL A 196 -13.69 1.78 22.91
C VAL A 196 -14.40 0.49 22.49
N TYR A 197 -14.03 -0.08 21.35
CA TYR A 197 -14.69 -1.22 20.74
C TYR A 197 -13.80 -2.48 20.67
N GLY A 198 -12.61 -2.42 21.30
CA GLY A 198 -11.66 -3.52 21.40
C GLY A 198 -10.23 -3.12 21.07
N LYS A 199 -9.29 -4.01 21.38
CA LYS A 199 -7.85 -3.87 21.14
C LYS A 199 -7.50 -4.41 19.74
N GLY A 200 -7.73 -3.59 18.74
CA GLY A 200 -7.54 -3.95 17.33
C GLY A 200 -7.27 -2.72 16.47
N SER A 201 -7.08 -2.95 15.16
CA SER A 201 -6.92 -1.88 14.18
C SER A 201 -8.29 -1.29 13.83
N TYR A 202 -8.43 0.03 13.94
CA TYR A 202 -9.69 0.76 13.71
C TYR A 202 -9.79 1.26 12.27
N PHE A 203 -10.94 1.07 11.65
CA PHE A 203 -11.27 1.55 10.31
C PHE A 203 -12.60 2.26 10.32
N ALA A 204 -12.72 3.34 9.55
CA ALA A 204 -13.94 4.12 9.46
C ALA A 204 -14.58 3.99 8.08
N ARG A 205 -15.90 3.97 8.04
CA ARG A 205 -16.67 4.09 6.79
C ARG A 205 -16.47 5.47 6.13
N ASP A 206 -16.41 6.50 6.96
CA ASP A 206 -16.39 7.90 6.52
C ASP A 206 -14.96 8.46 6.57
N ALA A 207 -14.43 8.92 5.43
CA ALA A 207 -13.10 9.52 5.33
C ALA A 207 -12.92 10.72 6.28
N LYS A 208 -13.99 11.52 6.50
CA LYS A 208 -13.98 12.65 7.45
C LYS A 208 -13.75 12.24 8.91
N TYR A 209 -14.11 11.02 9.28
CA TYR A 209 -13.77 10.51 10.61
C TYR A 209 -12.28 10.19 10.68
N SER A 210 -11.76 9.46 9.69
CA SER A 210 -10.34 9.09 9.61
C SER A 210 -9.40 10.29 9.47
N SER A 211 -9.81 11.39 8.83
CA SER A 211 -8.98 12.59 8.68
C SER A 211 -8.56 13.24 10.01
N LYS A 212 -9.31 12.99 11.09
CA LYS A 212 -8.99 13.39 12.47
C LYS A 212 -7.82 12.60 13.08
N PHE A 213 -7.37 11.55 12.43
CA PHE A 213 -6.23 10.73 12.87
C PHE A 213 -5.03 10.89 11.92
N CYS A 214 -5.20 11.66 10.83
CA CYS A 214 -4.14 12.11 9.94
C CYS A 214 -3.34 13.27 10.57
N HIS A 215 -2.93 13.09 11.82
CA HIS A 215 -2.12 14.05 12.55
C HIS A 215 -0.65 13.64 12.55
N THR A 216 0.21 14.64 12.60
CA THR A 216 1.59 14.53 13.05
C THR A 216 1.58 13.87 14.44
N THR A 217 1.94 12.59 14.52
CA THR A 217 2.34 12.02 15.82
C THR A 217 3.66 12.68 16.17
N GLY A 218 3.59 13.83 16.83
CA GLY A 218 4.72 14.39 17.54
C GLY A 218 5.20 13.32 18.51
N LYS A 219 6.29 12.63 18.12
CA LYS A 219 6.99 11.55 18.83
C LYS A 219 6.37 10.15 18.63
N HIS A 220 6.87 9.38 17.65
CA HIS A 220 7.28 7.99 17.90
C HIS A 220 8.26 7.39 16.85
N ASN A 221 9.09 6.51 17.40
CA ASN A 221 10.07 5.56 16.86
C ASN A 221 11.16 6.01 15.87
N THR A 222 12.14 6.75 16.39
CA THR A 222 13.49 6.93 15.82
C THR A 222 14.25 5.61 15.53
N THR A 223 13.71 4.45 15.93
CA THR A 223 14.37 3.15 15.70
C THR A 223 14.32 2.70 14.24
N LEU A 224 13.28 3.03 13.45
CA LEU A 224 13.27 2.73 12.01
C LEU A 224 14.18 3.66 11.20
N GLN A 225 14.40 4.88 11.67
CA GLN A 225 15.41 5.79 11.09
C GLN A 225 16.84 5.23 11.28
N ARG A 226 17.11 4.47 12.35
CA ARG A 226 18.45 3.91 12.61
C ARG A 226 18.86 2.79 11.65
N HIS A 227 17.93 2.07 11.03
CA HIS A 227 18.26 0.94 10.15
C HIS A 227 18.47 1.34 8.68
N GLY A 228 18.40 2.63 8.32
CA GLY A 228 18.66 3.09 6.95
C GLY A 228 17.65 2.60 5.90
N LEU A 229 16.51 2.06 6.35
CA LEU A 229 15.45 1.53 5.49
C LEU A 229 14.41 2.59 5.11
N ALA A 230 14.42 3.76 5.74
CA ALA A 230 13.52 4.86 5.41
C ALA A 230 14.12 5.70 4.27
N PRO A 231 13.48 5.77 3.08
CA PRO A 231 13.95 6.63 2.01
C PRO A 231 13.99 8.11 2.43
N PRO A 232 14.87 8.93 1.82
CA PRO A 232 14.99 10.37 2.14
C PRO A 232 13.70 11.18 1.99
N ILE A 233 12.72 10.68 1.24
CA ILE A 233 11.41 11.33 1.04
C ILE A 233 10.62 11.49 2.35
N PHE A 234 10.93 10.69 3.37
CA PHE A 234 10.30 10.75 4.69
C PHE A 234 11.04 11.66 5.69
N ALA A 235 12.06 12.40 5.25
CA ALA A 235 12.87 13.25 6.14
C ALA A 235 12.14 14.52 6.61
N ASN A 236 11.17 15.01 5.84
CA ASN A 236 10.39 16.21 6.15
C ASN A 236 8.88 15.93 6.02
N GLU A 237 8.08 16.51 6.91
CA GLU A 237 6.63 16.38 6.81
C GLU A 237 6.09 17.11 5.58
N PRO A 238 5.24 16.45 4.79
CA PRO A 238 4.62 17.10 3.65
C PRO A 238 3.59 18.16 4.09
N PRO A 239 3.33 19.18 3.26
CA PRO A 239 2.29 20.18 3.51
C PRO A 239 0.86 19.65 3.26
N TYR A 240 0.68 18.32 3.27
CA TYR A 240 -0.56 17.62 2.96
C TYR A 240 -0.72 16.42 3.90
N LYS A 241 -1.95 15.96 4.06
CA LYS A 241 -2.30 14.80 4.89
C LYS A 241 -2.41 13.54 4.04
N THR A 242 -2.34 12.40 4.74
CA THR A 242 -2.40 11.07 4.14
C THR A 242 -3.33 10.17 4.94
N MET A 243 -4.13 9.38 4.24
CA MET A 243 -4.92 8.30 4.82
C MET A 243 -4.89 7.07 3.92
N PHE A 244 -5.10 5.90 4.51
CA PHE A 244 -5.31 4.67 3.76
C PHE A 244 -6.80 4.50 3.46
N LEU A 245 -7.10 3.95 2.28
CA LEU A 245 -8.34 3.23 2.02
C LEU A 245 -7.97 1.76 1.87
N ALA A 246 -8.34 0.95 2.87
CA ALA A 246 -7.96 -0.45 2.98
C ALA A 246 -9.13 -1.37 2.61
N ARG A 247 -8.79 -2.52 2.02
CA ARG A 247 -9.72 -3.62 1.82
C ARG A 247 -9.77 -4.48 3.08
N VAL A 248 -10.95 -4.68 3.63
CA VAL A 248 -11.13 -5.29 4.95
C VAL A 248 -12.18 -6.39 4.90
N LEU A 249 -11.79 -7.60 5.33
CA LEU A 249 -12.71 -8.72 5.58
C LEU A 249 -13.42 -8.48 6.91
N VAL A 250 -14.51 -7.73 6.88
CA VAL A 250 -15.32 -7.42 8.08
C VAL A 250 -16.14 -8.63 8.51
N GLY A 251 -16.57 -9.46 7.56
CA GLY A 251 -17.37 -10.65 7.78
C GLY A 251 -18.58 -10.38 8.67
N GLU A 252 -18.91 -11.32 9.55
CA GLU A 252 -19.98 -11.11 10.53
C GLU A 252 -19.45 -10.33 11.73
N TYR A 253 -20.10 -9.22 12.07
CA TYR A 253 -19.68 -8.33 13.15
C TYR A 253 -20.69 -8.27 14.29
N THR A 254 -20.21 -7.78 15.44
CA THR A 254 -21.03 -7.46 16.61
C THR A 254 -20.55 -6.17 17.28
N VAL A 255 -21.32 -5.60 18.22
CA VAL A 255 -20.88 -4.42 18.98
C VAL A 255 -19.61 -4.73 19.77
N GLY A 256 -18.62 -3.84 19.67
CA GLY A 256 -17.35 -3.97 20.35
C GLY A 256 -17.39 -3.64 21.84
N HIS A 257 -16.32 -4.02 22.54
CA HIS A 257 -16.14 -3.72 23.96
C HIS A 257 -14.64 -3.50 24.26
N PRO A 258 -14.25 -2.57 25.16
CA PRO A 258 -12.84 -2.22 25.37
C PRO A 258 -11.92 -3.38 25.78
N MET A 259 -12.50 -4.36 26.47
CA MET A 259 -11.76 -5.53 26.96
C MET A 259 -11.53 -6.61 25.90
N TYR A 260 -12.13 -6.50 24.72
CA TYR A 260 -11.97 -7.51 23.67
C TYR A 260 -10.58 -7.42 23.06
N CYS A 261 -9.85 -8.55 23.10
CA CYS A 261 -8.59 -8.75 22.36
C CYS A 261 -8.78 -9.58 21.07
N ARG A 262 -10.03 -9.99 20.81
CA ARG A 262 -10.52 -10.70 19.64
C ARG A 262 -12.05 -10.56 19.60
N PRO A 263 -12.73 -10.81 18.46
CA PRO A 263 -14.18 -10.80 18.42
C PRO A 263 -14.78 -11.83 19.40
N PRO A 264 -15.95 -11.55 20.00
CA PRO A 264 -16.57 -12.46 20.96
C PRO A 264 -17.19 -13.68 20.28
N SER A 265 -17.48 -14.71 21.07
CA SER A 265 -18.16 -15.93 20.62
C SER A 265 -19.65 -15.65 20.38
N LYS A 266 -20.25 -16.31 19.39
CA LYS A 266 -21.69 -16.16 19.08
C LYS A 266 -22.58 -17.00 19.98
N ASP A 267 -22.05 -18.10 20.49
CA ASP A 267 -22.79 -19.15 21.19
C ASP A 267 -22.04 -19.63 22.46
N ALA A 268 -21.10 -18.82 22.94
CA ALA A 268 -20.16 -19.13 24.03
C ALA A 268 -19.25 -20.35 23.77
N SER A 269 -19.21 -20.90 22.56
CA SER A 269 -18.24 -21.93 22.16
C SER A 269 -16.84 -21.35 21.91
N PHE A 270 -15.85 -22.24 21.85
CA PHE A 270 -14.46 -21.93 21.53
C PHE A 270 -14.15 -21.98 20.03
N THR A 271 -15.15 -22.12 19.16
CA THR A 271 -14.94 -22.30 17.71
C THR A 271 -15.77 -21.37 16.84
N ASN A 272 -16.85 -20.80 17.37
CA ASN A 272 -17.76 -19.95 16.61
C ASN A 272 -17.68 -18.48 17.07
N PHE A 273 -16.91 -17.67 16.36
CA PHE A 273 -16.70 -16.25 16.67
C PHE A 273 -17.26 -15.34 15.56
N TYR A 274 -17.54 -14.10 15.93
CA TYR A 274 -17.62 -13.00 14.96
C TYR A 274 -16.23 -12.78 14.32
N ASP A 275 -16.18 -12.05 13.20
CA ASP A 275 -14.95 -11.72 12.48
C ASP A 275 -14.40 -10.34 12.84
N SER A 276 -15.28 -9.42 13.26
CA SER A 276 -14.93 -8.06 13.64
C SER A 276 -15.89 -7.49 14.67
N CYS A 277 -15.54 -6.33 15.22
CA CYS A 277 -16.41 -5.55 16.09
C CYS A 277 -16.77 -4.21 15.44
N VAL A 278 -17.93 -3.64 15.80
CA VAL A 278 -18.42 -2.35 15.29
C VAL A 278 -18.89 -1.44 16.43
N ASP A 279 -19.10 -0.16 16.10
CA ASP A 279 -19.74 0.82 16.99
C ASP A 279 -21.27 0.65 17.10
N ASP A 280 -21.92 0.34 15.99
CA ASP A 280 -23.37 0.16 15.89
C ASP A 280 -23.73 -0.96 14.88
N MET A 281 -24.70 -1.81 15.23
CA MET A 281 -25.09 -2.96 14.40
C MET A 281 -25.97 -2.59 13.20
N ALA A 282 -26.76 -1.53 13.31
CA ALA A 282 -27.71 -1.15 12.27
C ALA A 282 -27.07 -0.26 11.20
N ASN A 283 -26.11 0.58 11.61
CA ASN A 283 -25.42 1.53 10.75
C ASN A 283 -23.96 1.71 11.21
N PRO A 284 -23.12 0.67 11.08
CA PRO A 284 -21.73 0.71 11.50
C PRO A 284 -20.96 1.81 10.78
N LYS A 285 -20.24 2.63 11.55
CA LYS A 285 -19.32 3.66 11.05
C LYS A 285 -17.88 3.35 11.38
N ILE A 286 -17.65 2.52 12.40
CA ILE A 286 -16.34 2.10 12.86
C ILE A 286 -16.30 0.57 12.87
N TYR A 287 -15.22 0.01 12.35
CA TYR A 287 -14.90 -1.40 12.39
C TYR A 287 -13.58 -1.61 13.11
N VAL A 288 -13.51 -2.62 13.97
CA VAL A 288 -12.30 -3.03 14.69
C VAL A 288 -11.90 -4.43 14.25
N ILE A 289 -10.68 -4.54 13.74
CA ILE A 289 -10.12 -5.77 13.19
C ILE A 289 -8.95 -6.23 14.05
N PHE A 290 -8.97 -7.50 14.45
CA PHE A 290 -8.03 -8.06 15.43
C PHE A 290 -6.91 -8.89 14.78
N ASP A 291 -7.10 -9.35 13.55
CA ASP A 291 -6.12 -10.10 12.76
C ASP A 291 -5.71 -9.27 11.54
N SER A 292 -4.42 -8.95 11.42
CA SER A 292 -3.89 -8.13 10.33
C SER A 292 -4.10 -8.77 8.96
N ASN A 293 -4.19 -10.10 8.87
CA ASN A 293 -4.43 -10.79 7.60
C ASN A 293 -5.87 -10.61 7.08
N GLN A 294 -6.79 -10.01 7.86
CA GLN A 294 -8.10 -9.58 7.36
C GLN A 294 -8.04 -8.24 6.62
N ILE A 295 -6.86 -7.61 6.52
CA ILE A 295 -6.70 -6.27 6.00
C ILE A 295 -5.64 -6.26 4.89
N TYR A 296 -5.93 -5.54 3.81
CA TYR A 296 -4.95 -5.16 2.81
C TYR A 296 -4.94 -3.63 2.65
N PRO A 297 -3.82 -2.93 2.89
CA PRO A 297 -3.72 -1.49 2.65
C PRO A 297 -3.66 -1.25 1.15
N GLU A 298 -4.80 -1.05 0.49
CA GLU A 298 -4.88 -1.06 -0.97
C GLU A 298 -4.56 0.30 -1.62
N TYR A 299 -5.01 1.39 -1.01
CA TYR A 299 -4.75 2.74 -1.52
C TYR A 299 -4.21 3.67 -0.45
N LEU A 300 -3.27 4.52 -0.86
CA LEU A 300 -2.82 5.70 -0.12
C LEU A 300 -3.40 6.96 -0.80
N ILE A 301 -4.16 7.73 -0.03
CA ILE A 301 -4.79 8.97 -0.49
C ILE A 301 -4.05 10.16 0.15
N GLU A 302 -3.51 11.04 -0.67
CA GLU A 302 -2.93 12.31 -0.26
C GLU A 302 -3.93 13.44 -0.51
N PHE A 303 -4.10 14.35 0.45
CA PHE A 303 -5.08 15.45 0.37
C PHE A 303 -4.65 16.68 1.17
N TYR A 304 -5.15 17.86 0.81
CA TYR A 304 -4.82 19.14 1.44
C TYR A 304 -5.83 19.54 2.52
#